data_AF-A0A8C1PN22-F1
#
_entry.id   AF-A0A8C1PN22-F1
#
_cell.length_a   1.000
_cell.length_b   1.000
_cell.length_c   1.000
_cell.angle_alpha   90.00
_cell.angle_beta   90.00
_cell.angle_gamma   90.00
#
_symmetry.space_group_name_H-M   'P 1'
#
loop_
_entity.id
_entity.type
_entity.pdbx_description
1 polymer ?
#
loop_
_entity_poly.entity_id
_entity_poly.type
_entity_poly.pdbx_seq_one_letter_code
_entity_poly.pdbx_strand_id
1 'polypeptide(L)'
;RHKTSHIFPPQFEDMDKEDGSVKYVLTGDGAGTVFEIDENSGDIHATRRLDREEKALYTLSAKAVNKTSGQDLEKASEFIIKIHDINDNEPKFAKDTYMAGVSEMSNVGAFVIRVTATDADDEAYGNSAKLVYSILQGQPYFSVEPETGVIRTALPNMIRENREHYQVVIQAKDMAGQMGGLSGTTTVNITLLDVNNSPPRFPHSTYHLSTPESAGIGSPVGRIKAYDADVGENAEMWYSILDGDGQDMFNIITDSTSQEGVITQLDYESKRLYSLRVQVTNTHIDRRFEQLGPFSDTAIVRITITDVDEPPVFSRALYIFEVDEDTPAGSSVGTVSARDPDTINHLVKLFNIDSNNGTISTLQGLDRETSKWHNISVLATELSKFAL
;
A
#
# COMPACT_ATOMS: atom_id res chain seq x y z
N ARG A 1 -26.85 48.24 -7.43
CA ARG A 1 -26.99 49.66 -7.02
C ARG A 1 -26.22 50.50 -8.04
N HIS A 2 -26.90 51.29 -8.87
CA HIS A 2 -26.23 52.16 -9.85
C HIS A 2 -25.54 53.31 -9.12
N LYS A 3 -24.20 53.30 -9.12
CA LYS A 3 -23.39 54.49 -8.86
C LYS A 3 -22.76 54.88 -10.19
N THR A 4 -23.28 55.91 -10.81
CA THR A 4 -22.56 56.68 -11.82
C THR A 4 -21.40 57.36 -11.10
N SER A 5 -20.17 56.93 -11.38
CA SER A 5 -18.97 57.60 -10.93
C SER A 5 -18.81 58.88 -11.74
N HIS A 6 -19.17 60.03 -11.16
CA HIS A 6 -18.75 61.32 -11.68
C HIS A 6 -17.24 61.42 -11.49
N ILE A 7 -16.49 61.32 -12.58
CA ILE A 7 -15.07 61.67 -12.61
C ILE A 7 -15.05 63.18 -12.43
N PHE A 8 -14.46 63.68 -11.34
CA PHE A 8 -14.33 65.12 -11.12
C PHE A 8 -13.53 65.71 -12.29
N PRO A 9 -14.11 66.60 -13.11
CA PRO A 9 -13.38 67.22 -14.18
C PRO A 9 -12.36 68.19 -13.58
N PRO A 10 -11.21 68.41 -14.24
CA PRO A 10 -10.50 69.66 -14.05
C PRO A 10 -11.47 70.80 -14.36
N GLN A 11 -11.61 71.77 -13.47
CA GLN A 11 -12.40 72.97 -13.74
C GLN A 11 -11.68 73.78 -14.82
N PHE A 12 -12.20 73.75 -16.04
CA PHE A 12 -11.78 74.63 -17.12
C PHE A 12 -12.72 75.83 -17.13
N GLU A 13 -12.27 76.97 -16.60
CA GLU A 13 -12.98 78.25 -16.78
C GLU A 13 -12.55 78.89 -18.09
N ASP A 14 -13.55 79.23 -18.91
CA ASP A 14 -13.40 79.97 -20.16
C ASP A 14 -12.96 81.42 -19.85
N MET A 15 -11.74 81.77 -20.25
CA MET A 15 -11.13 83.08 -19.99
C MET A 15 -11.34 84.11 -21.11
N ASP A 16 -11.96 83.74 -22.25
CA ASP A 16 -12.01 84.61 -23.43
C ASP A 16 -13.41 85.18 -23.70
N LYS A 17 -13.57 86.49 -23.49
CA LYS A 17 -14.81 87.25 -23.68
C LYS A 17 -15.08 87.71 -25.13
N GLU A 18 -14.55 87.01 -26.15
CA GLU A 18 -14.76 87.40 -27.56
C GLU A 18 -15.32 86.24 -28.41
N ASP A 19 -16.66 86.26 -28.56
CA ASP A 19 -17.52 85.81 -29.69
C ASP A 19 -17.25 84.47 -30.42
N GLY A 20 -16.41 83.59 -29.88
CA GLY A 20 -16.19 82.23 -30.39
C GLY A 20 -16.68 81.21 -29.39
N SER A 21 -17.84 80.57 -29.63
CA SER A 21 -18.27 79.45 -28.80
C SER A 21 -17.18 78.37 -28.80
N VAL A 22 -16.63 78.06 -27.63
CA VAL A 22 -15.61 77.03 -27.44
C VAL A 22 -16.24 75.64 -27.59
N LYS A 23 -15.47 74.68 -28.14
CA LYS A 23 -15.81 73.26 -28.18
C LYS A 23 -14.67 72.43 -27.59
N TYR A 24 -14.98 71.55 -26.65
CA TYR A 24 -14.02 70.60 -26.10
C TYR A 24 -13.96 69.32 -26.95
N VAL A 25 -12.74 68.82 -27.19
CA VAL A 25 -12.49 67.61 -27.96
C VAL A 25 -11.57 66.69 -27.18
N LEU A 26 -11.96 65.42 -27.08
CA LEU A 26 -11.21 64.36 -26.43
C LEU A 26 -10.57 63.43 -27.46
N THR A 27 -9.31 63.08 -27.25
CA THR A 27 -8.52 62.17 -28.09
C THR A 27 -7.70 61.22 -27.22
N GLY A 28 -7.15 60.17 -27.80
CA GLY A 28 -6.34 59.17 -27.09
C GLY A 28 -7.08 57.86 -26.82
N ASP A 29 -6.63 57.12 -25.81
CA ASP A 29 -7.10 55.76 -25.55
C ASP A 29 -8.56 55.72 -25.11
N GLY A 30 -9.42 55.10 -25.92
CA GLY A 30 -10.83 54.94 -25.58
C GLY A 30 -11.68 56.21 -25.77
N ALA A 31 -11.13 57.29 -26.33
CA ALA A 31 -11.91 58.47 -26.69
C ALA A 31 -12.98 58.12 -27.73
N GLY A 32 -14.22 58.57 -27.52
CA GLY A 32 -15.36 58.31 -28.39
C GLY A 32 -15.90 56.87 -28.33
N THR A 33 -15.34 56.00 -27.50
CA THR A 33 -15.77 54.60 -27.35
C THR A 33 -16.02 54.22 -25.90
N VAL A 34 -15.08 54.54 -25.02
CA VAL A 34 -15.11 54.28 -23.58
C VAL A 34 -15.36 55.56 -22.79
N PHE A 35 -14.78 56.67 -23.25
CA PHE A 35 -14.92 58.00 -22.65
C PHE A 35 -15.41 58.99 -23.69
N GLU A 36 -16.33 59.84 -23.29
CA GLU A 36 -16.86 60.95 -24.09
C GLU A 36 -16.74 62.24 -23.28
N ILE A 37 -16.49 63.35 -23.98
CA ILE A 37 -16.44 64.69 -23.39
C ILE A 37 -17.65 65.47 -23.88
N ASP A 38 -18.36 66.13 -22.96
CA ASP A 38 -19.39 67.09 -23.35
C ASP A 38 -18.72 68.27 -24.06
N GLU A 39 -19.12 68.52 -25.30
CA GLU A 39 -18.50 69.52 -26.15
C GLU A 39 -18.63 70.95 -25.60
N ASN A 40 -19.61 71.23 -24.72
CA ASN A 40 -19.88 72.56 -24.19
C ASN A 40 -19.40 72.72 -22.74
N SER A 41 -19.58 71.71 -21.87
CA SER A 41 -19.15 71.79 -20.46
C SER A 41 -17.72 71.29 -20.23
N GLY A 42 -17.20 70.44 -21.12
CA GLY A 42 -15.91 69.77 -20.92
C GLY A 42 -15.98 68.59 -19.95
N ASP A 43 -17.18 68.19 -19.49
CA ASP A 43 -17.35 67.06 -18.58
C ASP A 43 -17.05 65.74 -19.29
N ILE A 44 -16.11 64.97 -18.74
CA ILE A 44 -15.75 63.64 -19.25
C ILE A 44 -16.55 62.59 -18.50
N HIS A 45 -17.22 61.71 -19.24
CA HIS A 45 -17.98 60.60 -18.67
C HIS A 45 -17.65 59.27 -19.37
N ALA A 46 -17.77 58.18 -18.61
CA ALA A 46 -17.67 56.84 -19.17
C ALA A 46 -18.98 56.45 -19.85
N THR A 47 -18.89 55.87 -21.05
CA THR A 47 -20.05 55.43 -21.85
C THR A 47 -20.49 54.00 -21.51
N ARG A 48 -19.61 53.22 -20.87
CA ARG A 48 -19.85 51.84 -20.43
C ARG A 48 -19.28 51.59 -19.04
N ARG A 49 -19.61 50.43 -18.46
CA ARG A 49 -18.92 49.93 -17.25
C ARG A 49 -17.46 49.66 -17.58
N LEU A 50 -16.59 50.00 -16.63
CA LEU A 50 -15.15 49.83 -16.74
C LEU A 50 -14.75 48.68 -15.83
N ASP A 51 -13.83 47.87 -16.32
CA ASP A 51 -13.27 46.71 -15.64
C ASP A 51 -11.75 46.93 -15.56
N ARG A 52 -11.20 46.92 -14.35
CA ARG A 52 -9.77 47.21 -14.14
C ARG A 52 -8.93 46.07 -14.70
N GLU A 53 -9.42 44.85 -14.57
CA GLU A 53 -8.79 43.60 -15.02
C GLU A 53 -8.76 43.54 -16.57
N GLU A 54 -9.69 44.23 -17.25
CA GLU A 54 -9.63 44.47 -18.70
C GLU A 54 -8.58 45.54 -19.04
N LYS A 55 -8.65 46.72 -18.41
CA LYS A 55 -7.69 47.82 -18.63
C LYS A 55 -7.67 48.81 -17.45
N ALA A 56 -6.55 48.84 -16.73
CA ALA A 56 -6.38 49.66 -15.52
C ALA A 56 -6.10 51.15 -15.76
N LEU A 57 -5.62 51.54 -16.95
CA LEU A 57 -5.14 52.90 -17.21
C LEU A 57 -5.43 53.35 -18.64
N TYR A 58 -5.93 54.57 -18.77
CA TYR A 58 -6.17 55.22 -20.06
C TYR A 58 -5.42 56.55 -20.11
N THR A 59 -4.64 56.75 -21.16
CA THR A 59 -3.97 58.02 -21.46
C THR A 59 -4.78 58.77 -22.49
N LEU A 60 -5.30 59.93 -22.11
CA LEU A 60 -6.21 60.75 -22.91
C LEU A 60 -5.66 62.16 -23.03
N SER A 61 -6.10 62.88 -24.04
CA SER A 61 -5.80 64.30 -24.19
C SER A 61 -7.05 65.09 -24.59
N ALA A 62 -7.26 66.21 -23.89
CA ALA A 62 -8.35 67.14 -24.16
C ALA A 62 -7.78 68.46 -24.70
N LYS A 63 -8.50 69.07 -25.65
CA LYS A 63 -8.20 70.41 -26.15
C LYS A 63 -9.46 71.21 -26.38
N ALA A 64 -9.34 72.53 -26.26
CA ALA A 64 -10.37 73.49 -26.64
C ALA A 64 -10.13 73.95 -28.08
N VAL A 65 -11.18 73.90 -28.91
CA VAL A 65 -11.16 74.36 -30.30
C VAL A 65 -12.28 75.36 -30.54
N ASN A 66 -12.08 76.26 -31.50
CA ASN A 66 -13.14 77.16 -31.95
C ASN A 66 -14.23 76.35 -32.67
N LYS A 67 -15.49 76.47 -32.25
CA LYS A 67 -16.60 75.67 -32.81
C LYS A 67 -16.86 75.92 -34.29
N THR A 68 -16.50 77.10 -34.81
CA THR A 68 -16.76 77.50 -36.20
C THR A 68 -15.57 77.21 -37.12
N SER A 69 -14.35 77.57 -36.70
CA SER A 69 -13.16 77.37 -37.53
C SER A 69 -12.47 76.02 -37.32
N GLY A 70 -12.77 75.33 -36.22
CA GLY A 70 -12.07 74.10 -35.80
C GLY A 70 -10.61 74.35 -35.39
N GLN A 71 -10.18 75.61 -35.30
CA GLN A 71 -8.82 75.98 -34.91
C GLN A 71 -8.62 75.71 -33.42
N ASP A 72 -7.47 75.13 -33.08
CA ASP A 72 -7.05 74.94 -31.69
C ASP A 72 -6.93 76.30 -31.00
N LEU A 73 -7.71 76.49 -29.93
CA LEU A 73 -7.65 77.67 -29.07
C LEU A 73 -6.57 77.49 -28.01
N GLU A 74 -6.44 76.26 -27.52
CA GLU A 74 -5.46 75.88 -26.52
C GLU A 74 -4.67 74.64 -26.94
N LYS A 75 -3.49 74.49 -26.34
CA LYS A 75 -2.70 73.26 -26.53
C LYS A 75 -3.41 72.07 -25.89
N ALA A 76 -3.23 70.91 -26.51
CA ALA A 76 -3.74 69.66 -25.97
C ALA A 76 -3.11 69.36 -24.60
N SER A 77 -3.95 69.09 -23.61
CA SER A 77 -3.55 68.71 -22.25
C SER A 77 -3.69 67.21 -22.10
N GLU A 78 -2.59 66.52 -21.77
CA GLU A 78 -2.57 65.07 -21.55
C GLU A 78 -2.86 64.75 -20.08
N PHE A 79 -3.70 63.75 -19.85
CA PHE A 79 -4.03 63.27 -18.52
C PHE A 79 -4.29 61.76 -18.53
N ILE A 80 -4.27 61.18 -17.33
CA ILE A 80 -4.44 59.75 -17.13
C ILE A 80 -5.71 59.50 -16.33
N ILE A 81 -6.59 58.65 -16.84
CA ILE A 81 -7.68 58.06 -16.06
C ILE A 81 -7.20 56.71 -15.53
N LYS A 82 -7.06 56.62 -14.20
CA LYS A 82 -6.77 55.37 -13.50
C LYS A 82 -8.08 54.73 -13.03
N ILE A 83 -8.27 53.47 -13.36
CA ILE A 83 -9.41 52.70 -12.86
C ILE A 83 -9.04 52.15 -11.49
N HIS A 84 -9.88 52.43 -10.49
CA HIS A 84 -9.70 51.85 -9.17
C HIS A 84 -10.28 50.44 -9.13
N ASP A 85 -9.52 49.56 -8.47
CA ASP A 85 -9.89 48.18 -8.21
C ASP A 85 -11.12 48.09 -7.29
N ILE A 86 -11.90 47.04 -7.49
CA ILE A 86 -12.94 46.59 -6.56
C ILE A 86 -12.76 45.09 -6.36
N ASN A 87 -13.10 44.58 -5.18
CA ASN A 87 -12.99 43.15 -4.89
C ASN A 87 -14.12 42.34 -5.55
N ASP A 88 -14.02 42.11 -6.86
CA ASP A 88 -15.03 41.40 -7.66
C ASP A 88 -14.53 40.12 -8.32
N ASN A 89 -13.25 39.77 -8.15
CA ASN A 89 -12.72 38.45 -8.48
C ASN A 89 -12.57 37.59 -7.22
N GLU A 90 -12.93 36.31 -7.34
CA GLU A 90 -12.72 35.35 -6.25
C GLU A 90 -11.35 34.65 -6.41
N PRO A 91 -10.70 34.23 -5.31
CA PRO A 91 -9.48 33.46 -5.38
C PRO A 91 -9.67 32.16 -6.15
N LYS A 92 -8.79 31.88 -7.12
CA LYS A 92 -8.83 30.65 -7.93
C LYS A 92 -7.61 29.78 -7.67
N PHE A 93 -7.85 28.54 -7.25
CA PHE A 93 -6.77 27.55 -7.08
C PHE A 93 -6.23 27.09 -8.44
N ALA A 94 -4.94 26.79 -8.50
CA ALA A 94 -4.30 26.28 -9.71
C ALA A 94 -4.81 24.89 -10.15
N LYS A 95 -5.47 24.14 -9.25
CA LYS A 95 -6.07 22.83 -9.50
C LYS A 95 -7.35 22.68 -8.67
N ASP A 96 -8.33 21.99 -9.24
CA ASP A 96 -9.57 21.62 -8.54
C ASP A 96 -9.31 20.56 -7.45
N THR A 97 -8.30 19.72 -7.65
CA THR A 97 -7.91 18.67 -6.70
C THR A 97 -6.39 18.49 -6.68
N TYR A 98 -5.85 18.35 -5.47
CA TYR A 98 -4.44 18.02 -5.21
C TYR A 98 -4.33 16.62 -4.62
N MET A 99 -3.26 15.90 -4.97
CA MET A 99 -2.94 14.59 -4.40
C MET A 99 -1.59 14.67 -3.71
N ALA A 100 -1.51 14.12 -2.50
CA ALA A 100 -0.28 14.08 -1.72
C ALA A 100 -0.12 12.74 -1.00
N GLY A 101 1.14 12.34 -0.80
CA GLY A 101 1.51 11.22 0.06
C GLY A 101 2.26 11.73 1.28
N VAL A 102 1.98 11.17 2.45
CA VAL A 102 2.73 11.46 3.69
C VAL A 102 2.93 10.17 4.45
N SER A 103 4.11 9.93 5.01
CA SER A 103 4.38 8.73 5.79
C SER A 103 3.53 8.71 7.06
N GLU A 104 2.99 7.55 7.43
CA GLU A 104 2.22 7.36 8.67
C GLU A 104 3.05 7.63 9.95
N MET A 105 4.36 7.49 9.85
CA MET A 105 5.33 7.79 10.92
C MET A 105 5.86 9.23 10.87
N SER A 106 5.24 10.11 10.10
CA SER A 106 5.65 11.51 10.00
C SER A 106 5.45 12.23 11.34
N ASN A 107 6.49 12.92 11.80
CA ASN A 107 6.40 13.81 12.96
C ASN A 107 5.39 14.93 12.71
N VAL A 108 4.84 15.50 13.79
CA VAL A 108 4.03 16.73 13.71
C VAL A 108 4.87 17.85 13.07
N GLY A 109 4.26 18.58 12.14
CA GLY A 109 4.90 19.64 11.37
C GLY A 109 5.57 19.17 10.07
N ALA A 110 5.52 17.87 9.74
CA ALA A 110 6.03 17.35 8.48
C ALA A 110 5.30 17.99 7.29
N PHE A 111 6.05 18.33 6.24
CA PHE A 111 5.50 18.89 5.00
C PHE A 111 4.68 17.83 4.26
N VAL A 112 3.48 18.18 3.83
CA VAL A 112 2.61 17.31 3.02
C VAL A 112 2.60 17.79 1.57
N ILE A 113 2.13 19.02 1.35
CA ILE A 113 2.02 19.64 0.02
C ILE A 113 1.83 21.15 0.17
N ARG A 114 2.05 21.92 -0.90
CA ARG A 114 1.65 23.33 -0.99
C ARG A 114 0.54 23.48 -2.03
N VAL A 115 -0.55 24.11 -1.63
CA VAL A 115 -1.60 24.56 -2.56
C VAL A 115 -1.36 26.02 -2.94
N THR A 116 -1.82 26.43 -4.12
CA THR A 116 -1.66 27.81 -4.59
C THR A 116 -2.95 28.28 -5.24
N ALA A 117 -3.40 29.45 -4.83
CA ALA A 117 -4.47 30.20 -5.44
C ALA A 117 -3.96 31.58 -5.88
N THR A 118 -4.64 32.15 -6.86
CA THR A 118 -4.38 33.49 -7.40
C THR A 118 -5.68 34.27 -7.43
N ASP A 119 -5.60 35.55 -7.14
CA ASP A 119 -6.68 36.50 -7.33
C ASP A 119 -6.31 37.47 -8.47
N ALA A 120 -7.30 37.92 -9.25
CA ALA A 120 -7.07 38.82 -10.37
C ALA A 120 -7.09 40.30 -9.94
N ASP A 121 -7.64 40.60 -8.77
CA ASP A 121 -7.76 41.95 -8.24
C ASP A 121 -6.39 42.56 -7.89
N ASP A 122 -6.34 43.87 -7.60
CA ASP A 122 -5.12 44.56 -7.19
C ASP A 122 -4.72 44.26 -5.73
N GLU A 123 -3.56 43.65 -5.52
CA GLU A 123 -3.04 43.42 -4.15
C GLU A 123 -2.76 44.74 -3.41
N ALA A 124 -2.39 45.80 -4.14
CA ALA A 124 -2.04 47.09 -3.53
C ALA A 124 -3.28 47.90 -3.10
N TYR A 125 -4.47 47.58 -3.61
CA TYR A 125 -5.70 48.29 -3.31
C TYR A 125 -6.53 47.52 -2.28
N GLY A 126 -6.62 48.04 -1.06
CA GLY A 126 -7.56 47.51 -0.05
C GLY A 126 -7.31 46.07 0.44
N ASN A 127 -6.19 45.43 0.05
CA ASN A 127 -5.92 44.00 0.22
C ASN A 127 -6.81 43.09 -0.64
N SER A 128 -7.41 43.58 -1.74
CA SER A 128 -8.36 42.81 -2.56
C SER A 128 -7.76 41.47 -2.98
N ALA A 129 -6.52 41.41 -3.45
CA ALA A 129 -5.89 40.12 -3.82
C ALA A 129 -5.08 39.43 -2.70
N LYS A 130 -5.09 39.93 -1.45
CA LYS A 130 -4.29 39.35 -0.37
C LYS A 130 -4.96 38.11 0.21
N LEU A 131 -4.41 36.94 -0.10
CA LEU A 131 -4.98 35.65 0.26
C LEU A 131 -4.57 35.17 1.66
N VAL A 132 -5.53 34.55 2.35
CA VAL A 132 -5.33 33.78 3.58
C VAL A 132 -5.90 32.38 3.39
N TYR A 133 -5.06 31.37 3.58
CA TYR A 133 -5.44 29.96 3.49
C TYR A 133 -5.97 29.44 4.83
N SER A 134 -7.00 28.59 4.78
CA SER A 134 -7.54 27.91 5.96
C SER A 134 -8.12 26.54 5.58
N ILE A 135 -8.23 25.63 6.55
CA ILE A 135 -8.95 24.36 6.37
C ILE A 135 -10.42 24.64 6.65
N LEU A 136 -11.25 24.53 5.62
CA LEU A 136 -12.70 24.70 5.73
C LEU A 136 -13.37 23.44 6.27
N GLN A 137 -12.91 22.26 5.82
CA GLN A 137 -13.41 20.96 6.23
C GLN A 137 -12.28 19.95 6.24
N GLY A 138 -12.28 19.03 7.21
CA GLY A 138 -11.25 18.01 7.32
C GLY A 138 -11.12 17.48 8.74
N GLN A 139 -10.24 16.49 8.90
CA GLN A 139 -9.85 15.97 10.20
C GLN A 139 -8.71 16.82 10.79
N PRO A 140 -8.55 16.86 12.12
CA PRO A 140 -7.56 17.72 12.79
C PRO A 140 -6.10 17.27 12.62
N TYR A 141 -5.84 16.24 11.81
CA TYR A 141 -4.50 15.70 11.56
C TYR A 141 -3.64 16.60 10.67
N PHE A 142 -4.22 17.62 10.04
CA PHE A 142 -3.51 18.54 9.16
C PHE A 142 -3.74 19.99 9.56
N SER A 143 -2.74 20.82 9.27
CA SER A 143 -2.81 22.28 9.34
C SER A 143 -2.40 22.87 8.01
N VAL A 144 -2.87 24.08 7.72
CA VAL A 144 -2.42 24.86 6.56
C VAL A 144 -1.82 26.17 7.06
N GLU A 145 -0.66 26.52 6.52
CA GLU A 145 0.01 27.79 6.79
C GLU A 145 -0.76 28.92 6.08
N PRO A 146 -1.25 29.94 6.82
CA PRO A 146 -2.19 30.92 6.28
C PRO A 146 -1.66 31.78 5.12
N GLU A 147 -0.35 32.02 5.06
CA GLU A 147 0.25 32.91 4.05
C GLU A 147 0.80 32.15 2.83
N THR A 148 1.18 30.88 3.01
CA THR A 148 1.95 30.14 1.99
C THR A 148 1.14 29.02 1.34
N GLY A 149 0.00 28.62 1.94
CA GLY A 149 -0.77 27.47 1.50
C GLY A 149 -0.06 26.13 1.75
N VAL A 150 1.00 26.10 2.56
CA VAL A 150 1.72 24.87 2.92
C VAL A 150 0.91 24.07 3.94
N ILE A 151 0.57 22.84 3.57
CA ILE A 151 -0.12 21.88 4.44
C ILE A 151 0.91 21.03 5.17
N ARG A 152 0.72 20.86 6.47
CA ARG A 152 1.58 20.06 7.35
C ARG A 152 0.76 19.10 8.19
N THR A 153 1.41 18.05 8.71
CA THR A 153 0.84 17.22 9.78
C THR A 153 0.67 18.05 11.06
N ALA A 154 -0.44 17.88 11.76
CA ALA A 154 -0.79 18.65 12.96
C ALA A 154 -0.97 17.79 14.21
N LEU A 155 -1.31 16.50 14.05
CA LEU A 155 -1.46 15.54 15.14
C LEU A 155 -0.66 14.26 14.84
N PRO A 156 -0.16 13.57 15.89
CA PRO A 156 0.51 12.29 15.73
C PRO A 156 -0.49 11.14 15.48
N ASN A 157 0.05 9.92 15.36
CA ASN A 157 -0.70 8.66 15.33
C ASN A 157 -1.69 8.53 14.16
N MET A 158 -1.27 9.03 13.00
CA MET A 158 -1.92 8.72 11.73
C MET A 158 -1.48 7.33 11.30
N ILE A 159 -2.18 6.29 11.74
CA ILE A 159 -1.84 4.88 11.48
C ILE A 159 -2.54 4.43 10.19
N ARG A 160 -1.78 3.97 9.20
CA ARG A 160 -2.32 3.60 7.87
C ARG A 160 -3.26 2.41 7.96
N GLU A 161 -2.93 1.42 8.80
CA GLU A 161 -3.73 0.20 9.02
C GLU A 161 -5.14 0.51 9.52
N ASN A 162 -5.30 1.63 10.24
CA ASN A 162 -6.60 2.11 10.71
C ASN A 162 -7.31 2.95 9.63
N ARG A 163 -6.56 3.79 8.92
CA ARG A 163 -7.09 4.68 7.87
C ARG A 163 -5.99 5.16 6.92
N GLU A 164 -6.07 4.69 5.68
CA GLU A 164 -5.10 5.07 4.64
C GLU A 164 -5.37 6.45 4.02
N HIS A 165 -6.65 6.82 3.84
CA HIS A 165 -7.02 8.01 3.06
C HIS A 165 -7.65 9.12 3.91
N TYR A 166 -7.16 10.33 3.69
CA TYR A 166 -7.64 11.57 4.28
C TYR A 166 -8.00 12.58 3.20
N GLN A 167 -8.95 13.45 3.53
CA GLN A 167 -9.36 14.53 2.67
C GLN A 167 -9.48 15.81 3.50
N VAL A 168 -8.91 16.90 2.99
CA VAL A 168 -9.10 18.25 3.52
C VAL A 168 -9.54 19.19 2.42
N VAL A 169 -10.53 20.03 2.72
CA VAL A 169 -10.99 21.11 1.84
C VAL A 169 -10.31 22.39 2.30
N ILE A 170 -9.49 22.95 1.42
CA ILE A 170 -8.77 24.21 1.68
C ILE A 170 -9.57 25.36 1.09
N GLN A 171 -9.71 26.42 1.88
CA GLN A 171 -10.25 27.69 1.44
C GLN A 171 -9.10 28.68 1.29
N ALA A 172 -9.06 29.40 0.17
CA ALA A 172 -8.30 30.63 0.02
C ALA A 172 -9.31 31.78 0.08
N LYS A 173 -9.11 32.71 1.02
CA LYS A 173 -10.00 33.84 1.21
C LYS A 173 -9.22 35.13 1.02
N ASP A 174 -9.76 36.01 0.20
CA ASP A 174 -9.18 37.31 -0.11
C ASP A 174 -9.33 38.31 1.05
N MET A 175 -8.99 39.60 0.82
CA MET A 175 -9.16 40.67 1.82
C MET A 175 -8.47 40.34 3.16
N ALA A 176 -7.31 39.65 3.09
CA ALA A 176 -6.59 39.13 4.24
C ALA A 176 -7.45 38.28 5.19
N GLY A 177 -8.44 37.55 4.65
CA GLY A 177 -9.35 36.69 5.40
C GLY A 177 -10.51 37.42 6.10
N GLN A 178 -10.66 38.74 5.93
CA GLN A 178 -11.65 39.55 6.63
C GLN A 178 -13.11 39.20 6.32
N MET A 179 -14.02 39.60 7.20
CA MET A 179 -15.46 39.38 7.01
C MET A 179 -15.95 40.25 5.85
N GLY A 180 -16.37 39.62 4.74
CA GLY A 180 -16.75 40.29 3.49
C GLY A 180 -15.90 39.90 2.29
N GLY A 181 -14.75 39.25 2.50
CA GLY A 181 -13.92 38.74 1.42
C GLY A 181 -14.54 37.55 0.67
N LEU A 182 -14.23 37.43 -0.62
CA LEU A 182 -14.60 36.30 -1.47
C LEU A 182 -13.64 35.12 -1.21
N SER A 183 -14.07 33.93 -1.61
CA SER A 183 -13.30 32.72 -1.32
C SER A 183 -13.43 31.66 -2.40
N GLY A 184 -12.29 31.11 -2.80
CA GLY A 184 -12.22 29.86 -3.54
C GLY A 184 -12.00 28.67 -2.60
N THR A 185 -12.34 27.47 -3.07
CA THR A 185 -12.03 26.23 -2.37
C THR A 185 -11.38 25.20 -3.30
N THR A 186 -10.56 24.31 -2.74
CA THR A 186 -9.99 23.14 -3.44
C THR A 186 -9.96 21.95 -2.50
N THR A 187 -9.91 20.74 -3.07
CA THR A 187 -9.83 19.49 -2.30
C THR A 187 -8.41 18.93 -2.35
N VAL A 188 -7.90 18.48 -1.21
CA VAL A 188 -6.61 17.78 -1.11
C VAL A 188 -6.85 16.37 -0.60
N ASN A 189 -6.56 15.38 -1.44
CA ASN A 189 -6.61 13.96 -1.10
C ASN A 189 -5.21 13.51 -0.65
N ILE A 190 -5.11 13.05 0.58
CA ILE A 190 -3.85 12.69 1.23
C ILE A 190 -3.87 11.18 1.50
N THR A 191 -2.86 10.48 0.99
CA THR A 191 -2.67 9.03 1.20
C THR A 191 -1.52 8.82 2.18
N LEU A 192 -1.76 8.02 3.22
CA LEU A 192 -0.70 7.59 4.11
C LEU A 192 0.18 6.57 3.39
N LEU A 193 1.48 6.85 3.37
CA LEU A 193 2.48 5.94 2.84
C LEU A 193 2.91 4.98 3.95
N ASP A 194 2.84 3.70 3.61
CA ASP A 194 3.19 2.57 4.46
C ASP A 194 4.66 2.63 4.88
N VAL A 195 4.90 2.28 6.14
CA VAL A 195 6.24 2.11 6.71
C VAL A 195 6.29 0.75 7.37
N ASN A 196 7.35 -0.03 7.12
CA ASN A 196 7.55 -1.28 7.85
C ASN A 196 7.73 -1.00 9.35
N ASN A 197 6.63 -1.07 10.09
CA ASN A 197 6.55 -0.80 11.52
C ASN A 197 5.71 -1.87 12.24
N SER A 198 5.07 -2.77 11.50
CA SER A 198 4.32 -3.89 12.02
C SER A 198 5.12 -5.17 11.81
N PRO A 199 5.77 -5.72 12.85
CA PRO A 199 6.43 -7.02 12.72
C PRO A 199 5.42 -8.14 12.43
N PRO A 200 5.83 -9.20 11.69
CA PRO A 200 4.99 -10.35 11.41
C PRO A 200 4.65 -11.08 12.69
N ARG A 201 3.46 -11.69 12.74
CA ARG A 201 2.94 -12.38 13.93
C ARG A 201 2.37 -13.74 13.61
N PHE A 202 2.79 -14.73 14.38
CA PHE A 202 2.10 -16.02 14.38
C PHE A 202 0.81 -15.93 15.20
N PRO A 203 -0.34 -16.39 14.66
CA PRO A 203 -1.58 -16.49 15.44
C PRO A 203 -1.49 -17.52 16.58
N HIS A 204 -0.57 -18.49 16.49
CA HIS A 204 -0.37 -19.52 17.50
C HIS A 204 1.09 -19.60 17.91
N SER A 205 1.36 -19.72 19.21
CA SER A 205 2.71 -19.96 19.72
C SER A 205 3.21 -21.38 19.47
N THR A 206 2.31 -22.32 19.14
CA THR A 206 2.64 -23.71 18.81
C THR A 206 1.76 -24.24 17.69
N TYR A 207 2.39 -24.91 16.73
CA TYR A 207 1.75 -25.62 15.63
C TYR A 207 2.00 -27.12 15.77
N HIS A 208 0.99 -27.93 15.44
CA HIS A 208 1.08 -29.39 15.46
C HIS A 208 0.90 -29.90 14.04
N LEU A 209 1.93 -30.56 13.52
CA LEU A 209 1.94 -31.18 12.21
C LEU A 209 2.21 -32.68 12.37
N SER A 210 1.90 -33.45 11.35
CA SER A 210 2.21 -34.87 11.31
C SER A 210 2.59 -35.30 9.90
N THR A 211 3.55 -36.22 9.81
CA THR A 211 3.93 -36.86 8.56
C THR A 211 4.04 -38.38 8.78
N PRO A 212 3.61 -39.21 7.82
CA PRO A 212 3.84 -40.66 7.91
C PRO A 212 5.32 -40.98 7.82
N GLU A 213 5.78 -42.03 8.50
CA GLU A 213 7.19 -42.46 8.41
C GLU A 213 7.59 -42.96 7.01
N SER A 214 6.61 -43.40 6.22
CA SER A 214 6.78 -43.77 4.82
C SER A 214 6.87 -42.58 3.86
N ALA A 215 6.76 -41.34 4.38
CA ALA A 215 6.90 -40.15 3.58
C ALA A 215 8.30 -40.07 2.94
N GLY A 216 8.34 -39.73 1.66
CA GLY A 216 9.60 -39.57 0.94
C GLY A 216 10.32 -38.27 1.30
N ILE A 217 11.65 -38.29 1.19
CA ILE A 217 12.48 -37.08 1.29
C ILE A 217 11.97 -36.02 0.29
N GLY A 218 11.85 -34.77 0.76
CA GLY A 218 11.32 -33.63 0.02
C GLY A 218 9.79 -33.50 0.09
N SER A 219 9.09 -34.44 0.73
CA SER A 219 7.63 -34.34 0.91
C SER A 219 7.24 -33.17 1.85
N PRO A 220 6.11 -32.49 1.59
CA PRO A 220 5.62 -31.43 2.46
C PRO A 220 4.95 -32.02 3.71
N VAL A 221 5.45 -31.65 4.88
CA VAL A 221 4.91 -32.04 6.20
C VAL A 221 3.71 -31.17 6.59
N GLY A 222 3.76 -29.89 6.24
CA GLY A 222 2.69 -28.96 6.53
C GLY A 222 3.08 -27.50 6.29
N ARG A 223 2.14 -26.61 6.58
CA ARG A 223 2.28 -25.17 6.34
C ARG A 223 1.99 -24.41 7.62
N ILE A 224 2.77 -23.38 7.88
CA ILE A 224 2.52 -22.40 8.95
C ILE A 224 2.43 -21.00 8.34
N LYS A 225 1.60 -20.16 8.93
CA LYS A 225 1.33 -18.81 8.44
C LYS A 225 1.41 -17.80 9.57
N ALA A 226 2.24 -16.79 9.38
CA ALA A 226 2.24 -15.54 10.10
C ALA A 226 1.48 -14.47 9.30
N TYR A 227 1.11 -13.39 9.97
CA TYR A 227 0.43 -12.25 9.38
C TYR A 227 1.20 -10.98 9.69
N ASP A 228 1.32 -10.14 8.67
CA ASP A 228 1.87 -8.80 8.76
C ASP A 228 0.75 -7.80 8.44
N ALA A 229 0.71 -6.67 9.16
CA ALA A 229 -0.31 -5.64 8.98
C ALA A 229 0.08 -4.57 7.96
N ASP A 230 1.37 -4.47 7.63
CA ASP A 230 1.90 -3.56 6.62
C ASP A 230 1.44 -4.01 5.21
N VAL A 231 1.85 -3.32 4.15
CA VAL A 231 1.45 -3.69 2.77
C VAL A 231 2.61 -3.70 1.79
N GLY A 232 2.44 -4.45 0.70
CA GLY A 232 3.43 -4.54 -0.37
C GLY A 232 4.75 -5.13 0.13
N GLU A 233 5.86 -4.48 -0.20
CA GLU A 233 7.22 -4.92 0.17
C GLU A 233 7.43 -4.95 1.70
N ASN A 234 6.78 -4.06 2.45
CA ASN A 234 6.94 -4.00 3.91
C ASN A 234 6.31 -5.23 4.62
N ALA A 235 5.29 -5.84 3.99
CA ALA A 235 4.64 -7.05 4.49
C ALA A 235 5.26 -8.36 4.00
N GLU A 236 6.32 -8.30 3.18
CA GLU A 236 6.97 -9.51 2.69
C GLU A 236 7.79 -10.16 3.81
N MET A 237 7.58 -11.46 3.98
CA MET A 237 8.13 -12.24 5.09
C MET A 237 9.00 -13.38 4.58
N TRP A 238 9.98 -13.79 5.38
CA TRP A 238 10.70 -15.04 5.17
C TRP A 238 10.74 -15.88 6.45
N TYR A 239 10.65 -17.20 6.27
CA TYR A 239 10.64 -18.17 7.37
C TYR A 239 11.97 -18.94 7.44
N SER A 240 12.39 -19.25 8.67
CA SER A 240 13.58 -20.06 8.95
C SER A 240 13.44 -20.91 10.19
N ILE A 241 14.05 -22.08 10.21
CA ILE A 241 14.23 -22.87 11.43
C ILE A 241 15.43 -22.28 12.18
N LEU A 242 15.24 -21.85 13.43
CA LEU A 242 16.30 -21.31 14.29
C LEU A 242 17.06 -22.41 15.02
N ASP A 243 16.33 -23.30 15.69
CA ASP A 243 16.87 -24.46 16.41
C ASP A 243 15.77 -25.52 16.60
N GLY A 244 16.15 -26.66 17.18
CA GLY A 244 15.25 -27.76 17.47
C GLY A 244 15.92 -29.11 17.31
N ASP A 245 15.27 -30.15 17.81
CA ASP A 245 15.78 -31.53 17.72
C ASP A 245 15.57 -32.18 16.34
N GLY A 246 14.94 -31.46 15.40
CA GLY A 246 14.74 -31.87 14.01
C GLY A 246 15.34 -30.91 12.97
N GLN A 247 16.22 -29.98 13.36
CA GLN A 247 16.78 -28.98 12.45
C GLN A 247 17.55 -29.59 11.27
N ASP A 248 18.13 -30.77 11.45
CA ASP A 248 18.87 -31.50 10.41
C ASP A 248 17.93 -32.41 9.58
N MET A 249 16.70 -32.62 10.04
CA MET A 249 15.72 -33.52 9.44
C MET A 249 14.68 -32.78 8.60
N PHE A 250 14.45 -31.50 8.89
CA PHE A 250 13.42 -30.70 8.24
C PHE A 250 13.99 -29.41 7.68
N ASN A 251 13.42 -28.96 6.57
CA ASN A 251 13.66 -27.64 5.99
C ASN A 251 12.36 -26.82 6.00
N ILE A 252 12.49 -25.50 5.95
CA ILE A 252 11.38 -24.60 5.70
C ILE A 252 11.70 -23.68 4.54
N ILE A 253 10.76 -23.56 3.61
CA ILE A 253 10.82 -22.61 2.50
C ILE A 253 9.63 -21.67 2.57
N THR A 254 9.81 -20.44 2.09
CA THR A 254 8.70 -19.49 1.99
C THR A 254 8.03 -19.65 0.64
N ASP A 255 6.73 -19.93 0.63
CA ASP A 255 5.93 -19.98 -0.57
C ASP A 255 5.70 -18.56 -1.09
N SER A 256 6.32 -18.21 -2.22
CA SER A 256 6.23 -16.88 -2.83
C SER A 256 4.79 -16.43 -3.14
N THR A 257 3.84 -17.37 -3.32
CA THR A 257 2.45 -17.04 -3.66
C THR A 257 1.60 -16.87 -2.42
N SER A 258 1.71 -17.77 -1.43
CA SER A 258 0.85 -17.72 -0.23
C SER A 258 1.48 -17.00 0.97
N GLN A 259 2.78 -16.69 0.90
CA GLN A 259 3.60 -16.12 1.99
C GLN A 259 3.56 -17.02 3.26
N GLU A 260 3.48 -18.33 3.05
CA GLU A 260 3.47 -19.35 4.11
C GLU A 260 4.83 -20.05 4.20
N GLY A 261 5.19 -20.46 5.41
CA GLY A 261 6.31 -21.36 5.64
C GLY A 261 5.90 -22.81 5.34
N VAL A 262 6.48 -23.41 4.31
CA VAL A 262 6.26 -24.81 3.93
C VAL A 262 7.37 -25.66 4.53
N ILE A 263 7.01 -26.55 5.45
CA ILE A 263 7.95 -27.47 6.08
C ILE A 263 8.05 -28.73 5.24
N THR A 264 9.28 -29.14 4.95
CA THR A 264 9.60 -30.30 4.10
C THR A 264 10.60 -31.19 4.80
N GLN A 265 10.53 -32.48 4.48
CA GLN A 265 11.45 -33.48 4.99
C GLN A 265 12.77 -33.47 4.22
N LEU A 266 13.90 -33.54 4.93
CA LEU A 266 15.25 -33.61 4.35
C LEU A 266 15.86 -35.02 4.44
N ASP A 267 15.50 -35.80 5.45
CA ASP A 267 16.02 -37.15 5.69
C ASP A 267 14.96 -38.02 6.41
N TYR A 268 15.19 -39.32 6.51
CA TYR A 268 14.26 -40.27 7.12
C TYR A 268 14.12 -40.09 8.63
N GLU A 269 12.88 -40.05 9.13
CA GLU A 269 12.65 -39.90 10.56
C GLU A 269 12.80 -41.19 11.35
N SER A 270 13.53 -41.09 12.45
CA SER A 270 13.72 -42.20 13.40
C SER A 270 13.07 -41.92 14.76
N LYS A 271 12.72 -40.66 15.03
CA LYS A 271 12.09 -40.23 16.28
C LYS A 271 10.61 -39.94 16.03
N ARG A 272 9.75 -40.42 16.92
CA ARG A 272 8.29 -40.23 16.83
C ARG A 272 7.82 -38.78 16.99
N LEU A 273 8.64 -37.89 17.53
CA LEU A 273 8.27 -36.50 17.81
C LEU A 273 9.48 -35.58 17.69
N TYR A 274 9.33 -34.55 16.86
CA TYR A 274 10.28 -33.44 16.73
C TYR A 274 9.65 -32.12 17.16
N SER A 275 10.48 -31.19 17.59
CA SER A 275 10.15 -29.84 18.03
C SER A 275 11.13 -28.86 17.41
N LEU A 276 10.64 -28.02 16.51
CA LEU A 276 11.39 -26.96 15.84
C LEU A 276 10.97 -25.60 16.40
N ARG A 277 11.92 -24.70 16.60
CA ARG A 277 11.65 -23.28 16.80
C ARG A 277 11.81 -22.57 15.48
N VAL A 278 10.71 -22.07 14.94
CA VAL A 278 10.67 -21.39 13.64
C VAL A 278 10.52 -19.90 13.87
N GLN A 279 11.27 -19.11 13.09
CA GLN A 279 11.17 -17.66 13.03
C GLN A 279 10.57 -17.23 11.71
N VAL A 280 9.77 -16.16 11.76
CA VAL A 280 9.38 -15.36 10.60
C VAL A 280 9.97 -13.96 10.77
N THR A 281 10.47 -13.33 9.71
CA THR A 281 10.94 -11.94 9.75
C THR A 281 10.58 -11.20 8.47
N ASN A 282 10.46 -9.87 8.51
CA ASN A 282 10.31 -9.07 7.30
C ASN A 282 11.59 -9.09 6.46
N THR A 283 11.44 -9.12 5.14
CA THR A 283 12.56 -9.02 4.21
C THR A 283 13.10 -7.59 4.12
N HIS A 284 12.24 -6.60 4.32
CA HIS A 284 12.56 -5.17 4.16
C HIS A 284 12.62 -4.41 5.48
N ILE A 285 13.76 -4.44 6.19
CA ILE A 285 13.92 -3.65 7.41
C ILE A 285 14.36 -2.21 7.06
N ASP A 286 13.53 -1.22 7.37
CA ASP A 286 13.95 0.18 7.32
C ASP A 286 14.81 0.52 8.55
N ARG A 287 16.10 0.79 8.31
CA ARG A 287 17.08 1.10 9.36
C ARG A 287 16.68 2.24 10.28
N ARG A 288 15.86 3.18 9.82
CA ARG A 288 15.37 4.30 10.65
C ARG A 288 14.45 3.82 11.78
N PHE A 289 13.87 2.65 11.63
CA PHE A 289 12.88 2.09 12.54
C PHE A 289 13.35 0.80 13.23
N GLU A 290 14.63 0.39 13.07
CA GLU A 290 15.25 -0.76 13.77
C GLU A 290 14.98 -0.78 15.29
N GLN A 291 14.84 0.39 15.91
CA GLN A 291 14.54 0.54 17.34
C GLN A 291 13.11 0.10 17.75
N LEU A 292 12.17 -0.07 16.81
CA LEU A 292 10.78 -0.41 17.10
C LEU A 292 10.58 -1.89 17.42
N GLY A 293 11.59 -2.72 17.19
CA GLY A 293 11.61 -4.08 17.70
C GLY A 293 12.33 -5.04 16.78
N PRO A 294 12.42 -6.31 17.20
CA PRO A 294 12.82 -7.37 16.31
C PRO A 294 11.68 -7.52 15.30
N PHE A 295 11.88 -7.13 14.04
CA PHE A 295 10.95 -7.28 12.90
C PHE A 295 10.71 -8.76 12.56
N SER A 296 10.35 -9.53 13.57
CA SER A 296 10.32 -10.97 13.60
C SER A 296 9.47 -11.51 14.75
N ASP A 297 8.95 -12.72 14.57
CA ASP A 297 8.27 -13.48 15.61
C ASP A 297 8.70 -14.95 15.55
N THR A 298 8.47 -15.69 16.64
CA THR A 298 8.87 -17.09 16.74
C THR A 298 7.73 -17.97 17.22
N ALA A 299 7.61 -19.17 16.64
CA ALA A 299 6.66 -20.19 17.06
C ALA A 299 7.34 -21.57 17.16
N ILE A 300 6.76 -22.45 17.96
CA ILE A 300 7.20 -23.84 18.09
C ILE A 300 6.39 -24.70 17.12
N VAL A 301 7.04 -25.54 16.32
CA VAL A 301 6.38 -26.53 15.47
C VAL A 301 6.70 -27.92 15.98
N ARG A 302 5.66 -28.65 16.40
CA ARG A 302 5.75 -30.04 16.83
C ARG A 302 5.32 -30.96 15.70
N ILE A 303 6.22 -31.83 15.27
CA ILE A 303 5.99 -32.77 14.16
C ILE A 303 5.93 -34.17 14.74
N THR A 304 4.75 -34.80 14.63
CA THR A 304 4.54 -36.18 15.03
C THR A 304 4.74 -37.09 13.83
N ILE A 305 5.57 -38.11 13.97
CA ILE A 305 5.72 -39.15 12.95
C ILE A 305 4.68 -40.22 13.22
N THR A 306 3.79 -40.44 12.26
CA THR A 306 2.74 -41.44 12.36
C THR A 306 3.19 -42.75 11.75
N ASP A 307 3.07 -43.81 12.53
CA ASP A 307 3.22 -45.21 12.10
C ASP A 307 2.42 -45.45 10.81
N VAL A 308 3.03 -46.10 9.82
CA VAL A 308 2.33 -46.61 8.66
C VAL A 308 2.60 -48.09 8.55
N ASP A 309 1.53 -48.88 8.68
CA ASP A 309 1.54 -50.33 8.58
C ASP A 309 2.34 -50.84 7.35
N GLU A 310 3.46 -51.48 7.63
CA GLU A 310 4.42 -52.06 6.71
C GLU A 310 4.25 -53.59 6.66
N PRO A 311 4.34 -54.21 5.48
CA PRO A 311 4.20 -55.66 5.38
C PRO A 311 5.35 -56.39 6.12
N PRO A 312 5.12 -57.61 6.63
CA PRO A 312 6.15 -58.38 7.31
C PRO A 312 7.34 -58.69 6.41
N VAL A 313 8.54 -58.40 6.91
CA VAL A 313 9.81 -58.56 6.20
C VAL A 313 10.52 -59.82 6.69
N PHE A 314 10.92 -60.70 5.76
CA PHE A 314 11.73 -61.87 6.09
C PHE A 314 13.10 -61.46 6.64
N SER A 315 13.59 -62.18 7.66
CA SER A 315 14.89 -61.89 8.28
C SER A 315 16.09 -62.12 7.34
N ARG A 316 15.89 -62.87 6.25
CA ARG A 316 16.88 -63.11 5.19
C ARG A 316 16.21 -63.08 3.82
N ALA A 317 16.95 -62.59 2.82
CA ALA A 317 16.52 -62.62 1.42
C ALA A 317 16.49 -64.03 0.83
N LEU A 318 17.27 -64.97 1.39
CA LEU A 318 17.31 -66.37 0.98
C LEU A 318 17.56 -67.27 2.20
N TYR A 319 16.80 -68.36 2.28
CA TYR A 319 16.99 -69.42 3.26
C TYR A 319 17.42 -70.69 2.52
N ILE A 320 18.55 -71.28 2.92
CA ILE A 320 19.05 -72.56 2.40
C ILE A 320 19.09 -73.53 3.58
N PHE A 321 18.42 -74.66 3.42
CA PHE A 321 18.43 -75.75 4.39
C PHE A 321 18.96 -77.00 3.69
N GLU A 322 19.79 -77.75 4.40
CA GLU A 322 20.29 -79.04 3.96
C GLU A 322 19.63 -80.12 4.82
N VAL A 323 19.18 -81.20 4.18
CA VAL A 323 18.50 -82.31 4.83
C VAL A 323 18.91 -83.60 4.13
N ASP A 324 19.17 -84.64 4.91
CA ASP A 324 19.56 -85.95 4.38
C ASP A 324 18.35 -86.68 3.79
N GLU A 325 18.55 -87.47 2.74
CA GLU A 325 17.47 -88.17 2.02
C GLU A 325 16.77 -89.25 2.87
N ASP A 326 17.49 -89.83 3.83
CA ASP A 326 16.95 -90.83 4.76
C ASP A 326 16.20 -90.20 5.95
N THR A 327 16.07 -88.86 5.96
CA THR A 327 15.34 -88.13 6.98
C THR A 327 13.88 -88.59 7.02
N PRO A 328 13.39 -89.14 8.16
CA PRO A 328 12.02 -89.60 8.29
C PRO A 328 11.01 -88.48 8.02
N ALA A 329 9.87 -88.84 7.44
CA ALA A 329 8.75 -87.92 7.24
C ALA A 329 8.31 -87.31 8.59
N GLY A 330 8.08 -86.00 8.60
CA GLY A 330 7.72 -85.22 9.78
C GLY A 330 8.90 -84.59 10.52
N SER A 331 10.13 -84.85 10.11
CA SER A 331 11.33 -84.20 10.67
C SER A 331 11.38 -82.71 10.29
N SER A 332 11.87 -81.89 11.22
CA SER A 332 12.11 -80.46 11.00
C SER A 332 13.35 -80.24 10.13
N VAL A 333 13.19 -79.47 9.05
CA VAL A 333 14.24 -79.12 8.09
C VAL A 333 14.89 -77.79 8.44
N GLY A 334 14.13 -76.87 9.04
CA GLY A 334 14.60 -75.54 9.41
C GLY A 334 13.46 -74.58 9.65
N THR A 335 13.79 -73.36 10.06
CA THR A 335 12.82 -72.31 10.37
C THR A 335 13.05 -71.08 9.50
N VAL A 336 11.96 -70.53 8.98
CA VAL A 336 11.96 -69.21 8.33
C VAL A 336 11.28 -68.21 9.26
N SER A 337 11.87 -67.03 9.41
CA SER A 337 11.30 -65.95 10.23
C SER A 337 11.02 -64.72 9.38
N ALA A 338 9.83 -64.17 9.58
CA ALA A 338 9.47 -62.83 9.13
C ALA A 338 9.09 -62.00 10.35
N ARG A 339 9.42 -60.71 10.32
CA ARG A 339 9.03 -59.75 11.36
C ARG A 339 8.26 -58.63 10.70
N ASP A 340 7.17 -58.27 11.33
CA ASP A 340 6.45 -57.04 11.03
C ASP A 340 7.16 -55.87 11.75
N PRO A 341 7.56 -54.79 11.05
CA PRO A 341 8.23 -53.65 11.66
C PRO A 341 7.38 -52.92 12.72
N ASP A 342 6.06 -52.89 12.57
CA ASP A 342 5.13 -52.11 13.39
C ASP A 342 4.62 -52.87 14.61
N THR A 343 4.66 -54.20 14.54
CA THR A 343 4.15 -55.05 15.62
C THR A 343 5.26 -55.54 16.54
N ILE A 344 5.18 -55.19 17.84
CA ILE A 344 5.92 -55.92 18.88
C ILE A 344 5.30 -57.31 19.00
N ASN A 345 5.95 -58.29 18.37
CA ASN A 345 5.73 -59.73 18.45
C ASN A 345 4.34 -60.24 18.02
N HIS A 346 4.17 -60.55 16.73
CA HIS A 346 3.32 -61.68 16.31
C HIS A 346 3.87 -62.38 15.05
N LEU A 347 4.16 -63.67 15.18
CA LEU A 347 4.59 -64.57 14.09
C LEU A 347 3.41 -64.89 13.16
N VAL A 348 3.61 -64.84 11.84
CA VAL A 348 2.57 -65.15 10.84
C VAL A 348 2.96 -66.33 9.90
N LYS A 349 1.93 -67.03 9.41
CA LYS A 349 1.89 -68.38 8.78
C LYS A 349 2.01 -68.39 7.25
N LEU A 350 2.56 -69.47 6.67
CA LEU A 350 1.97 -70.35 5.61
C LEU A 350 2.91 -71.52 5.19
N PHE A 351 2.32 -72.70 4.86
CA PHE A 351 2.86 -74.09 4.57
C PHE A 351 2.87 -75.05 5.79
N ASN A 352 3.23 -76.37 5.71
CA ASN A 352 3.38 -77.26 6.92
C ASN A 352 4.66 -76.88 7.69
N ILE A 353 4.58 -75.62 8.02
CA ILE A 353 5.42 -74.72 8.71
C ILE A 353 4.63 -74.55 9.98
N ASP A 354 5.16 -74.98 11.12
CA ASP A 354 4.42 -74.80 12.37
C ASP A 354 4.03 -73.33 12.46
N SER A 355 2.72 -73.19 12.51
CA SER A 355 2.00 -71.98 12.22
C SER A 355 2.21 -70.91 13.32
N ASN A 356 2.87 -71.29 14.40
CA ASN A 356 3.24 -70.43 15.51
C ASN A 356 4.75 -70.12 15.53
N ASN A 357 5.60 -70.85 14.79
CA ASN A 357 7.07 -70.72 14.93
C ASN A 357 7.89 -70.81 13.63
N GLY A 358 7.28 -71.01 12.46
CA GLY A 358 7.99 -70.98 11.18
C GLY A 358 8.73 -72.27 10.80
N THR A 359 8.47 -73.42 11.45
CA THR A 359 9.23 -74.68 11.26
C THR A 359 8.79 -75.50 10.06
N ILE A 360 9.58 -75.55 8.98
CA ILE A 360 9.37 -76.39 7.80
C ILE A 360 9.63 -77.86 8.12
N SER A 361 8.71 -78.76 7.75
CA SER A 361 8.85 -80.21 7.92
C SER A 361 8.67 -81.00 6.62
N THR A 362 9.29 -82.18 6.52
CA THR A 362 9.15 -83.08 5.36
C THR A 362 7.80 -83.81 5.39
N LEU A 363 7.02 -83.76 4.29
CA LEU A 363 5.71 -84.46 4.22
C LEU A 363 5.83 -85.92 3.76
N GLN A 364 6.92 -86.27 3.07
CA GLN A 364 7.26 -87.60 2.58
C GLN A 364 8.80 -87.75 2.62
N GLY A 365 9.29 -88.98 2.47
CA GLY A 365 10.73 -89.22 2.31
C GLY A 365 11.28 -88.46 1.09
N LEU A 366 12.45 -87.85 1.26
CA LEU A 366 13.13 -87.13 0.19
C LEU A 366 14.02 -88.10 -0.57
N ASP A 367 14.09 -87.96 -1.90
CA ASP A 367 14.91 -88.82 -2.75
C ASP A 367 15.75 -87.95 -3.68
N ARG A 368 17.06 -87.91 -3.43
CA ARG A 368 18.00 -87.01 -4.10
C ARG A 368 18.16 -87.37 -5.57
N GLU A 369 18.04 -88.65 -5.91
CA GLU A 369 18.12 -89.15 -7.28
C GLU A 369 16.96 -88.66 -8.15
N THR A 370 15.84 -88.30 -7.53
CA THR A 370 14.66 -87.75 -8.20
C THR A 370 14.73 -86.23 -8.37
N SER A 371 15.16 -85.49 -7.34
CA SER A 371 15.40 -84.05 -7.44
C SER A 371 16.51 -83.60 -6.51
N LYS A 372 17.54 -82.93 -7.07
CA LYS A 372 18.68 -82.43 -6.29
C LYS A 372 18.38 -81.14 -5.53
N TRP A 373 17.34 -80.41 -5.94
CA TRP A 373 16.94 -79.14 -5.34
C TRP A 373 15.42 -79.05 -5.29
N HIS A 374 14.92 -78.49 -4.20
CA HIS A 374 13.50 -78.16 -4.03
C HIS A 374 13.40 -76.66 -3.79
N ASN A 375 12.69 -75.95 -4.68
CA ASN A 375 12.41 -74.54 -4.50
C ASN A 375 11.05 -74.39 -3.82
N ILE A 376 11.05 -73.78 -2.64
CA ILE A 376 9.84 -73.50 -1.86
C ILE A 376 9.69 -71.98 -1.78
N SER A 377 8.55 -71.45 -2.21
CA SER A 377 8.20 -70.04 -2.01
C SER A 377 7.37 -69.93 -0.74
N VAL A 378 7.82 -69.11 0.21
CA VAL A 378 7.08 -68.83 1.45
C VAL A 378 6.52 -67.41 1.36
N LEU A 379 5.23 -67.26 1.69
CA LEU A 379 4.56 -65.96 1.76
C LEU A 379 4.31 -65.62 3.23
N ALA A 380 4.73 -64.42 3.65
CA ALA A 380 4.30 -63.82 4.91
C ALA A 380 3.29 -62.72 4.59
N THR A 381 2.14 -62.75 5.26
CA THR A 381 1.10 -61.72 5.13
C THR A 381 0.67 -61.31 6.52
N GLU A 382 0.39 -60.04 6.75
CA GLU A 382 -0.22 -59.60 8.01
C GLU A 382 -1.65 -60.15 8.13
N LEU A 383 -2.08 -60.52 9.35
CA LEU A 383 -3.48 -60.88 9.60
C LEU A 383 -4.27 -59.60 9.80
N SER A 384 -4.81 -59.04 8.72
CA SER A 384 -5.69 -57.87 8.79
C SER A 384 -6.78 -58.08 9.85
N LYS A 385 -6.98 -57.07 10.72
CA LYS A 385 -8.14 -56.98 11.64
C LYS A 385 -9.47 -56.89 10.88
N PHE A 386 -9.87 -57.96 10.20
CA PHE A 386 -11.20 -58.12 9.64
C PHE A 386 -11.64 -59.57 9.80
N ALA A 387 -12.13 -59.89 11.00
CA ALA A 387 -13.23 -60.83 11.22
C ALA A 387 -13.49 -60.94 12.73
N LEU A 388 -14.46 -60.16 13.22
CA LEU A 388 -15.53 -60.63 14.09
C LEU A 388 -16.73 -59.68 13.97
#